data_AF-A0A2E8HKE8-F1
#
_entry.id   AF-A0A2E8HKE8-F1
#
_cell.length_a   1.000
_cell.length_b   1.000
_cell.length_c   1.000
_cell.angle_alpha   90.00
_cell.angle_beta   90.00
_cell.angle_gamma   90.00
#
_symmetry.space_group_name_H-M   'P 1'
#
loop_
_entity.id
_entity.type
_entity.pdbx_description
1 polymer ?
#
loop_
_entity_poly.entity_id
_entity_poly.type
_entity_poly.pdbx_seq_one_letter_code
_entity_poly.pdbx_strand_id
1 'polypeptide(L)'
;MPLDTDMKVVAAELYFLPVTTRVPLKFGTETLTEVTCARVRLEVEGVAGGAATGWGETPLSVQWVWPATSLSYRERHEALVEFCLRLAREWAAFTPLVG
;
A
#
# COMPACT_ATOMS: atom_id res chain seq x y z
N MET A 1 19.73 11.29 -17.85
CA MET A 1 20.27 12.48 -17.15
C MET A 1 19.30 12.77 -16.05
N PRO A 2 19.75 12.75 -14.78
CA PRO A 2 18.88 12.94 -13.65
C PRO A 2 18.25 14.34 -13.66
N LEU A 3 16.97 14.42 -13.29
CA LEU A 3 16.23 15.65 -13.04
C LEU A 3 16.28 16.00 -11.56
N ASP A 4 16.10 17.28 -11.23
CA ASP A 4 16.03 17.73 -9.83
C ASP A 4 14.85 17.09 -9.05
N THR A 5 13.85 16.60 -9.76
CA THR A 5 12.69 15.88 -9.20
C THR A 5 12.97 14.39 -8.96
N ASP A 6 14.10 13.86 -9.42
CA ASP A 6 14.44 12.45 -9.22
C ASP A 6 14.80 12.19 -7.76
N MET A 7 14.27 11.08 -7.25
CA MET A 7 14.45 10.64 -5.88
C MET A 7 14.49 9.11 -5.79
N LYS A 8 15.20 8.59 -4.80
CA LYS A 8 15.20 7.18 -4.43
C LYS A 8 14.46 7.01 -3.11
N VAL A 9 13.74 5.91 -2.96
CA VAL A 9 13.19 5.51 -1.66
C VAL A 9 14.30 4.85 -0.85
N VAL A 10 14.45 5.24 0.41
CA VAL A 10 15.47 4.70 1.32
C VAL A 10 14.89 3.99 2.55
N ALA A 11 13.63 4.29 2.89
CA ALA A 11 12.90 3.56 3.91
C ALA A 11 11.40 3.55 3.62
N ALA A 12 10.72 2.51 4.11
CA ALA A 12 9.28 2.38 4.05
C ALA A 12 8.76 1.80 5.37
N GLU A 13 7.75 2.45 5.95
CA GLU A 13 7.02 1.96 7.12
C GLU A 13 5.57 1.75 6.72
N LEU A 14 5.02 0.58 7.04
CA LEU A 14 3.65 0.20 6.71
C LEU A 14 2.81 0.05 7.98
N TYR A 15 1.63 0.67 7.95
CA TYR A 15 0.62 0.66 9.00
C TYR A 15 -0.68 0.12 8.46
N PHE A 16 -1.29 -0.82 9.18
CA PHE A 16 -2.65 -1.29 8.88
C PHE A 16 -3.63 -0.66 9.87
N LEU A 17 -4.55 0.15 9.35
CA LEU A 17 -5.51 0.90 10.14
C LEU A 17 -6.92 0.32 9.92
N PRO A 18 -7.60 -0.19 10.96
CA PRO A 18 -8.99 -0.59 10.83
C PRO A 18 -9.87 0.66 10.71
N VAL A 19 -10.74 0.69 9.69
CA VAL A 19 -11.66 1.79 9.44
C VAL A 19 -13.08 1.24 9.31
N THR A 20 -13.92 1.55 10.30
CA THR A 20 -15.35 1.25 10.25
C THR A 20 -16.07 2.28 9.39
N THR A 21 -16.90 1.82 8.47
CA THR A 21 -17.75 2.71 7.67
C THR A 21 -18.91 3.21 8.52
N ARG A 22 -19.19 4.52 8.49
CA ARG A 22 -20.37 5.07 9.18
C ARG A 22 -21.68 4.53 8.62
N VAL A 23 -21.69 4.22 7.33
CA VAL A 23 -22.81 3.61 6.62
C VAL A 23 -22.26 2.42 5.84
N PRO A 24 -22.90 1.23 5.90
CA PRO A 24 -22.46 0.09 5.12
C PRO A 24 -22.38 0.41 3.62
N LEU A 25 -21.26 0.07 2.98
CA LEU A 25 -21.05 0.26 1.55
C LEU A 25 -21.35 -1.05 0.82
N LYS A 26 -22.14 -0.99 -0.25
CA LYS A 26 -22.53 -2.20 -1.01
C LYS A 26 -21.66 -2.35 -2.27
N PHE A 27 -21.04 -3.51 -2.40
CA PHE A 27 -20.19 -3.88 -3.53
C PHE A 27 -20.68 -5.19 -4.13
N GLY A 28 -21.49 -5.11 -5.19
CA GLY A 28 -22.14 -6.29 -5.77
C GLY A 28 -23.04 -7.00 -4.74
N THR A 29 -22.71 -8.25 -4.45
CA THR A 29 -23.40 -9.07 -3.44
C THR A 29 -22.85 -8.92 -2.03
N GLU A 30 -21.70 -8.25 -1.86
CA GLU A 30 -21.05 -8.07 -0.55
C GLU A 30 -21.39 -6.70 0.06
N THR A 31 -21.46 -6.64 1.39
CA THR A 31 -21.63 -5.39 2.15
C THR A 31 -20.41 -5.18 3.02
N LEU A 32 -19.77 -4.02 2.90
CA LEU A 32 -18.58 -3.60 3.62
C LEU A 32 -18.96 -2.66 4.78
N THR A 33 -18.77 -3.14 5.99
CA THR A 33 -18.91 -2.33 7.23
C THR A 33 -17.56 -1.89 7.81
N GLU A 34 -16.47 -2.54 7.41
CA GLU A 34 -15.12 -2.26 7.87
C GLU A 34 -14.12 -2.55 6.74
N VAL A 35 -13.10 -1.71 6.61
CA VAL A 35 -11.97 -1.91 5.70
C VAL A 35 -10.66 -1.67 6.43
N THR A 36 -9.62 -2.42 6.07
CA THR A 36 -8.26 -2.12 6.49
C THR A 36 -7.64 -1.14 5.50
N CYS A 37 -7.16 0.01 5.98
CA CYS A 37 -6.33 0.91 5.18
C CYS A 37 -4.86 0.57 5.38
N ALA A 38 -4.15 0.35 4.27
CA ALA A 38 -2.69 0.31 4.25
C ALA A 38 -2.18 1.74 4.11
N ARG A 39 -1.51 2.25 5.15
CA ARG A 39 -0.86 3.56 5.16
C ARG A 39 0.65 3.37 5.17
N VAL A 40 1.34 4.05 4.26
CA VAL A 40 2.79 3.97 4.12
C VAL A 40 3.40 5.33 4.37
N ARG A 41 4.43 5.36 5.21
CA ARG A 41 5.41 6.45 5.29
C ARG A 41 6.61 6.04 4.45
N LEU A 42 6.98 6.86 3.47
CA LEU A 42 8.23 6.69 2.73
C LEU A 42 9.22 7.77 3.14
N GLU A 43 10.48 7.38 3.24
CA GLU A 43 11.61 8.28 3.26
C GLU A 43 12.30 8.23 1.91
N VAL A 44 12.58 9.41 1.34
CA VAL A 44 13.21 9.54 0.03
C VAL A 44 14.42 10.45 0.12
N GLU A 45 15.42 10.15 -0.72
CA GLU A 45 16.58 11.02 -0.92
C GLU A 45 16.59 11.52 -2.37
N GLY A 46 16.68 12.84 -2.54
CA GLY A 46 16.85 13.47 -3.85
C GLY A 46 18.29 13.39 -4.35
N VAL A 47 18.48 13.62 -5.66
CA VAL A 47 19.80 13.56 -6.30
C VAL A 47 20.84 14.55 -5.73
N ALA A 48 20.39 15.67 -5.17
CA ALA A 48 21.23 16.68 -4.53
C ALA A 48 21.53 16.39 -3.04
N GLY A 49 21.14 15.22 -2.51
CA GLY A 49 21.43 14.78 -1.14
C GLY A 49 20.43 15.26 -0.07
N GLY A 50 19.29 15.81 -0.46
CA GLY A 50 18.22 16.17 0.47
C GLY A 50 17.31 14.98 0.80
N ALA A 51 16.88 14.86 2.07
CA ALA A 51 15.93 13.85 2.51
C ALA A 51 14.53 14.44 2.72
N ALA A 52 13.49 13.69 2.37
CA ALA A 52 12.10 14.07 2.60
C ALA A 52 11.26 12.86 3.05
N THR A 53 10.14 13.14 3.69
CA THR A 53 9.15 12.14 4.09
C THR A 53 7.83 12.38 3.38
N GLY A 54 7.25 11.32 2.82
CA GLY A 54 5.92 11.32 2.21
C GLY A 54 5.00 10.30 2.87
N TRP A 55 3.70 10.58 2.86
CA TRP A 55 2.66 9.67 3.34
C TRP A 55 1.66 9.38 2.23
N GLY A 56 1.26 8.13 2.10
CA GLY A 56 0.19 7.69 1.21
C GLY A 56 -0.64 6.60 1.87
N GLU A 57 -1.91 6.50 1.49
CA GLU A 57 -2.78 5.45 2.00
C GLU A 57 -3.75 4.92 0.95
N THR A 58 -4.13 3.66 1.09
CA THR A 58 -5.16 3.03 0.25
C THR A 58 -5.97 1.99 1.04
N PRO A 59 -7.30 1.92 0.88
CA PRO A 59 -8.10 0.84 1.44
C PRO A 59 -7.83 -0.49 0.73
N LEU A 60 -7.60 -1.56 1.51
CA LEU A 60 -7.51 -2.93 1.01
C LEU A 60 -8.89 -3.40 0.54
N SER A 61 -9.15 -3.20 -0.75
CA SER A 61 -10.48 -3.39 -1.36
C SER A 61 -10.73 -4.85 -1.73
N VAL A 62 -10.65 -5.76 -0.75
CA VAL A 62 -10.69 -7.22 -0.93
C VAL A 62 -11.89 -7.71 -1.76
N GLN A 63 -13.03 -7.03 -1.67
CA GLN A 63 -14.25 -7.35 -2.43
C GLN A 63 -14.06 -7.19 -3.96
N TRP A 64 -13.11 -6.36 -4.39
CA TRP A 64 -12.86 -6.03 -5.79
C TRP A 64 -11.51 -6.51 -6.31
N VAL A 65 -10.47 -6.40 -5.49
CA VAL A 65 -9.13 -6.84 -5.88
C VAL A 65 -8.97 -8.32 -5.52
N TRP A 66 -8.39 -9.09 -6.44
CA TRP A 66 -8.17 -10.54 -6.33
C TRP A 66 -9.42 -11.41 -6.58
N PRO A 67 -9.78 -11.65 -7.85
CA PRO A 67 -10.93 -12.48 -8.21
C PRO A 67 -10.63 -13.97 -7.97
N ALA A 68 -10.74 -14.40 -6.71
CA ALA A 68 -10.64 -15.79 -6.31
C ALA A 68 -11.92 -16.18 -5.55
N THR A 69 -13.00 -16.44 -6.30
CA THR A 69 -14.33 -16.72 -5.76
C THR A 69 -14.40 -18.00 -4.91
N SER A 70 -13.42 -18.89 -5.04
CA SER A 70 -13.27 -20.09 -4.22
C SER A 70 -12.63 -19.85 -2.85
N LEU A 71 -12.06 -18.67 -2.62
CA LEU A 71 -11.40 -18.31 -1.36
C LEU A 71 -12.31 -17.44 -0.49
N SER A 72 -12.23 -17.63 0.82
CA SER A 72 -12.93 -16.78 1.77
C SER A 72 -12.41 -15.34 1.72
N TYR A 73 -13.21 -14.41 2.24
CA TYR A 73 -12.76 -13.02 2.41
C TYR A 73 -11.45 -12.93 3.21
N ARG A 74 -11.33 -13.72 4.29
CA ARG A 74 -10.18 -13.70 5.18
C ARG A 74 -8.90 -14.14 4.49
N GLU A 75 -8.93 -15.24 3.74
CA GLU A 75 -7.77 -15.70 2.97
C GLU A 75 -7.30 -14.66 1.94
N ARG A 76 -8.25 -14.02 1.25
CA ARG A 76 -7.93 -12.93 0.30
C ARG A 76 -7.36 -11.70 1.00
N HIS A 77 -7.91 -11.33 2.16
CA HIS A 77 -7.43 -10.22 2.98
C HIS A 77 -6.01 -10.48 3.49
N GLU A 78 -5.74 -11.65 4.05
CA GLU A 78 -4.43 -12.07 4.54
C GLU A 78 -3.38 -12.05 3.41
N ALA A 79 -3.76 -12.53 2.22
CA ALA A 79 -2.88 -12.47 1.04
C ALA A 79 -2.53 -11.03 0.64
N LEU A 80 -3.50 -10.10 0.68
CA LEU A 80 -3.25 -8.67 0.41
C LEU A 80 -2.35 -8.04 1.47
N VAL A 81 -2.56 -8.36 2.75
CA VAL A 81 -1.71 -7.90 3.85
C VAL A 81 -0.27 -8.36 3.67
N GLU A 82 -0.05 -9.66 3.40
CA GLU A 82 1.29 -10.19 3.17
C GLU A 82 1.94 -9.58 1.93
N PHE A 83 1.15 -9.36 0.86
CA PHE A 83 1.65 -8.69 -0.33
C PHE A 83 2.09 -7.26 -0.04
N CYS A 84 1.33 -6.49 0.74
CA CYS A 84 1.71 -5.15 1.17
C CYS A 84 2.99 -5.16 2.03
N LEU A 85 3.11 -6.10 2.97
CA LEU A 85 4.31 -6.27 3.80
C LEU A 85 5.54 -6.56 2.94
N ARG A 86 5.42 -7.47 1.97
CA ARG A 86 6.48 -7.75 1.02
C ARG A 86 6.84 -6.51 0.20
N LEU A 87 5.85 -5.82 -0.36
CA LEU A 87 6.07 -4.64 -1.18
C LEU A 87 6.82 -3.57 -0.38
N ALA A 88 6.42 -3.28 0.86
CA ALA A 88 7.10 -2.30 1.70
C ALA A 88 8.59 -2.64 1.93
N ARG A 89 8.91 -3.92 2.19
CA ARG A 89 10.30 -4.38 2.34
C ARG A 89 11.11 -4.20 1.07
N GLU A 90 10.58 -4.65 -0.06
CA GLU A 90 11.29 -4.60 -1.35
C GLU A 90 11.46 -3.16 -1.85
N TRP A 91 10.47 -2.29 -1.62
CA TRP A 91 10.49 -0.91 -2.10
C TRP A 91 11.62 -0.08 -1.49
N ALA A 92 11.93 -0.31 -0.21
CA ALA A 92 13.05 0.37 0.47
C ALA A 92 14.43 -0.08 -0.06
N ALA A 93 14.53 -1.26 -0.66
CA ALA A 93 15.75 -1.79 -1.26
C ALA A 93 15.82 -1.57 -2.78
N PHE A 94 14.74 -1.08 -3.39
CA PHE A 94 14.62 -0.97 -4.84
C PHE A 94 15.46 0.18 -5.38
N THR A 95 16.45 -0.15 -6.21
CA THR A 95 17.20 0.83 -7.01
C THR A 95 16.70 0.76 -8.45
N PRO A 96 16.12 1.83 -9.01
CA PRO A 96 15.67 1.84 -10.41
C PRO A 96 16.84 1.57 -11.37
N LEU A 97 16.57 0.83 -12.44
CA LEU A 97 17.57 0.41 -13.43
C LEU A 97 18.08 1.55 -14.35
N VAL A 98 17.57 2.77 -14.23
CA VAL A 98 17.90 3.88 -15.15
C VAL A 98 17.94 5.21 -14.42
N GLY A 99 19.02 5.98 -14.64
CA GLY A 99 19.16 7.42 -14.40
C GLY A 99 19.59 8.15 -15.67
#